data_AF-W7WI47-F1
#
_entry.id   AF-W7WI47-F1
#
_cell.length_a   1.000
_cell.length_b   1.000
_cell.length_c   1.000
_cell.angle_alpha   90.00
_cell.angle_beta   90.00
_cell.angle_gamma   90.00
#
_symmetry.space_group_name_H-M   'P 1'
#
loop_
_entity.id
_entity.type
_entity.pdbx_description
1 polymer ?
#
loop_
_entity_poly.entity_id
_entity_poly.type
_entity_poly.pdbx_seq_one_letter_code
_entity_poly.pdbx_strand_id
1 'polypeptide(L)'
;MNDTLQTAYPGSAAVGGERNRVLRNTYWLLALSLVPTVLGAWVGVATGFSFFAGSPFIGFLLFMGIAFGFFFAIEKFKNSGIGVALLLGFTFFMGLMLSRLIGGVLGNYSNGATLIGMAFGGTALVFFGMATLATTIKRDLSGLGKWLMVGVIGLIVASVANIWLQMPALFLTVSVLAIVIFSAFMLYDIKRVIDGGETNYVTATLAIYLDVYNVFQSLLSLLGIFGGERE
;
A
#
# COMPACT_ATOMS: atom_id res chain seq x y z
N MET A 1 3.40 -60.20 -7.16
CA MET A 1 3.93 -59.05 -6.38
C MET A 1 3.22 -57.83 -6.92
N ASN A 2 2.28 -57.27 -6.15
CA ASN A 2 1.51 -56.10 -6.57
C ASN A 2 2.38 -54.87 -6.42
N ASP A 3 2.86 -54.34 -7.55
CA ASP A 3 3.33 -52.97 -7.62
C ASP A 3 2.12 -52.06 -7.45
N THR A 4 1.88 -51.65 -6.21
CA THR A 4 1.06 -50.50 -5.89
C THR A 4 1.77 -49.26 -6.42
N LEU A 5 1.55 -48.96 -7.70
CA LEU A 5 1.82 -47.68 -8.29
C LEU A 5 0.99 -46.64 -7.52
N GLN A 6 1.61 -46.06 -6.49
CA GLN A 6 1.23 -44.79 -5.93
C GLN A 6 1.16 -43.79 -7.07
N THR A 7 -0.05 -43.56 -7.57
CA THR A 7 -0.40 -42.42 -8.40
C THR A 7 -0.17 -41.16 -7.56
N ALA A 8 1.07 -40.67 -7.56
CA ALA A 8 1.39 -39.34 -7.10
C ALA A 8 0.58 -38.36 -7.96
N TYR A 9 -0.47 -37.77 -7.37
CA TYR A 9 -1.32 -36.78 -8.01
C TYR A 9 -0.45 -35.64 -8.61
N PRO A 10 -0.33 -35.53 -9.95
CA PRO A 10 0.50 -34.50 -10.58
C PRO A 10 -0.01 -33.08 -10.30
N GLY A 11 -1.28 -32.95 -9.91
CA GLY A 11 -1.93 -31.66 -9.64
C GLY A 11 -1.46 -30.97 -8.37
N SER A 12 -1.13 -31.70 -7.30
CA SER A 12 -0.81 -31.07 -6.00
C SER A 12 0.57 -30.38 -5.99
N ALA A 13 1.56 -30.98 -6.67
CA ALA A 13 2.89 -30.39 -6.81
C ALA A 13 2.90 -29.20 -7.80
N ALA A 14 2.14 -29.29 -8.90
CA ALA A 14 2.00 -28.21 -9.87
C ALA A 14 1.32 -26.97 -9.26
N VAL A 15 0.23 -27.15 -8.51
CA VAL A 15 -0.50 -26.06 -7.83
C VAL A 15 0.35 -25.39 -6.75
N GLY A 16 1.16 -26.16 -6.02
CA GLY A 16 2.13 -25.61 -5.05
C GLY A 16 3.23 -24.77 -5.70
N GLY A 17 3.73 -25.20 -6.85
CA GLY A 17 4.77 -24.49 -7.61
C GLY A 17 4.30 -23.12 -8.14
N GLU A 18 3.07 -23.05 -8.68
CA GLU A 18 2.50 -21.79 -9.16
C GLU A 18 2.29 -20.78 -8.03
N ARG A 19 1.75 -21.22 -6.90
CA ARG A 19 1.54 -20.39 -5.70
C ARG A 19 2.85 -19.81 -5.17
N ASN A 20 3.90 -20.63 -5.07
CA ASN A 20 5.20 -20.16 -4.62
C ASN A 20 5.83 -19.15 -5.61
N ARG A 21 5.60 -19.33 -6.91
CA ARG A 21 6.02 -18.37 -7.94
C ARG A 21 5.32 -17.02 -7.78
N VAL A 22 4.00 -17.01 -7.59
CA VAL A 22 3.24 -15.77 -7.38
C VAL A 22 3.74 -15.06 -6.13
N LEU A 23 3.87 -15.76 -4.99
CA LEU A 23 4.39 -15.20 -3.74
C LEU A 23 5.76 -14.52 -3.93
N ARG A 24 6.72 -15.24 -4.49
CA ARG A 24 8.08 -14.71 -4.69
C ARG A 24 8.08 -13.49 -5.62
N ASN A 25 7.31 -13.56 -6.71
CA ASN A 25 7.23 -12.46 -7.67
C ASN A 25 6.53 -11.23 -7.06
N THR A 26 5.51 -11.43 -6.23
CA THR A 26 4.84 -10.36 -5.51
C THR A 26 5.80 -9.66 -4.56
N TYR A 27 6.57 -10.40 -3.75
CA TYR A 27 7.55 -9.78 -2.84
C TYR A 27 8.66 -9.03 -3.59
N TRP A 28 9.18 -9.59 -4.69
CA TRP A 28 10.18 -8.91 -5.51
C TRP A 28 9.62 -7.65 -6.17
N LEU A 29 8.42 -7.73 -6.75
CA LEU A 29 7.81 -6.60 -7.43
C LEU A 29 7.41 -5.51 -6.43
N LEU A 30 6.98 -5.88 -5.22
CA LEU A 30 6.72 -4.96 -4.12
C LEU A 30 8.00 -4.23 -3.69
N ALA A 31 9.10 -4.95 -3.48
CA ALA A 31 10.38 -4.31 -3.16
C ALA A 31 10.85 -3.38 -4.29
N LEU A 32 10.68 -3.81 -5.55
CA LEU A 32 11.03 -3.01 -6.71
C LEU A 32 10.16 -1.75 -6.83
N SER A 33 8.89 -1.79 -6.45
CA SER A 33 7.97 -0.65 -6.54
C SER A 33 8.21 0.43 -5.46
N LEU A 34 8.92 0.10 -4.38
CA LEU A 34 9.35 1.09 -3.40
C LEU A 34 10.43 2.03 -3.98
N VAL A 35 11.29 1.54 -4.89
CA VAL A 35 12.34 2.36 -5.53
C VAL A 35 11.76 3.57 -6.29
N PRO A 36 10.85 3.41 -7.26
CA PRO A 36 10.21 4.54 -7.92
C PRO A 36 9.38 5.39 -6.96
N THR A 37 8.81 4.81 -5.90
CA THR A 37 8.08 5.60 -4.87
C THR A 37 9.02 6.58 -4.17
N VAL A 38 10.20 6.12 -3.74
CA VAL A 38 11.21 6.98 -3.11
C VAL A 38 11.75 8.02 -4.09
N LEU A 39 12.03 7.61 -5.33
CA LEU A 39 12.46 8.54 -6.39
C LEU A 39 11.40 9.61 -6.69
N GLY A 40 10.12 9.22 -6.76
CA GLY A 40 9.01 10.14 -6.96
C GLY A 40 8.89 11.13 -5.81
N ALA A 41 8.97 10.66 -4.56
CA ALA A 41 8.96 11.53 -3.39
C ALA A 41 10.13 12.53 -3.40
N TRP A 42 11.35 12.06 -3.72
CA TRP A 42 12.54 12.90 -3.81
C TRP A 42 12.43 13.94 -4.91
N VAL A 43 12.04 13.54 -6.13
CA VAL A 43 11.83 14.47 -7.26
C VAL A 43 10.76 15.50 -6.90
N GLY A 44 9.65 15.07 -6.29
CA GLY A 44 8.57 15.98 -5.90
C GLY A 44 9.01 17.02 -4.88
N VAL A 45 9.82 16.62 -3.88
CA VAL A 45 10.38 17.55 -2.89
C VAL A 45 11.40 18.49 -3.53
N ALA A 46 12.32 17.97 -4.34
CA ALA A 46 13.38 18.76 -4.96
C ALA A 46 12.86 19.80 -5.97
N THR A 47 11.79 19.48 -6.69
CA THR A 47 11.17 20.38 -7.69
C THR A 47 10.11 21.32 -7.10
N GLY A 48 9.78 21.18 -5.81
CA GLY A 48 8.66 21.89 -5.20
C GLY A 48 7.31 21.54 -5.86
N PHE A 49 7.17 20.30 -6.33
CA PHE A 49 6.01 19.85 -7.08
C PHE A 49 4.72 20.08 -6.29
N SER A 50 3.81 20.86 -6.86
CA SER A 50 2.52 21.16 -6.26
C SER A 50 1.40 20.83 -7.23
N PHE A 51 0.90 19.60 -7.11
CA PHE A 51 -0.26 19.12 -7.88
C PHE A 51 -1.56 19.87 -7.54
N PHE A 52 -1.57 20.60 -6.43
CA PHE A 52 -2.75 21.25 -5.86
C PHE A 52 -2.62 22.79 -5.84
N ALA A 53 -1.64 23.37 -6.55
CA ALA A 53 -1.34 24.81 -6.51
C ALA A 53 -2.49 25.71 -7.01
N GLY A 54 -3.29 25.23 -7.97
CA GLY A 54 -4.41 26.01 -8.52
C GLY A 54 -5.67 25.94 -7.66
N SER A 55 -6.23 24.74 -7.48
CA SER A 55 -7.30 24.51 -6.50
C SER A 55 -7.21 23.08 -5.93
N PRO A 56 -7.45 22.91 -4.60
CA PRO A 56 -7.45 21.59 -3.97
C PRO A 56 -8.46 20.62 -4.63
N PHE A 57 -9.59 21.13 -5.10
CA PHE A 57 -10.63 20.34 -5.75
C PHE A 57 -10.22 19.82 -7.13
N ILE A 58 -9.60 20.67 -7.98
CA ILE A 58 -9.10 20.24 -9.29
C ILE A 58 -7.97 19.23 -9.13
N GLY A 59 -7.05 19.46 -8.17
CA GLY A 59 -5.99 18.51 -7.88
C GLY A 59 -6.53 17.14 -7.42
N PHE A 60 -7.60 17.13 -6.62
CA PHE A 60 -8.27 15.90 -6.19
C PHE A 60 -8.91 15.15 -7.36
N LEU A 61 -9.64 15.85 -8.24
CA LEU A 61 -10.26 15.25 -9.43
C LEU A 61 -9.20 14.71 -10.40
N LEU A 62 -8.12 15.45 -10.61
CA LEU A 62 -7.02 15.03 -11.46
C LEU A 62 -6.30 13.80 -10.88
N PHE A 63 -6.05 13.80 -9.57
CA PHE A 63 -5.50 12.64 -8.86
C PHE A 63 -6.39 11.41 -9.05
N MET A 64 -7.71 11.57 -8.85
CA MET A 64 -8.67 10.48 -9.05
C MET A 64 -8.64 9.97 -10.49
N GLY A 65 -8.69 10.86 -11.49
CA GLY A 65 -8.63 10.49 -12.90
C GLY A 65 -7.36 9.70 -13.26
N ILE A 66 -6.20 10.15 -12.78
CA ILE A 66 -4.93 9.47 -13.00
C ILE A 66 -4.89 8.13 -12.26
N ALA A 67 -5.28 8.09 -10.98
CA ALA A 67 -5.29 6.88 -10.18
C ALA A 67 -6.21 5.80 -10.77
N PHE A 68 -7.44 6.16 -11.15
CA PHE A 68 -8.36 5.25 -11.84
C PHE A 68 -7.82 4.83 -13.22
N GLY A 69 -7.18 5.73 -13.96
CA GLY A 69 -6.52 5.41 -15.23
C GLY A 69 -5.42 4.37 -15.05
N PHE A 70 -4.56 4.52 -14.03
CA PHE A 70 -3.54 3.53 -13.69
C PHE A 70 -4.15 2.21 -13.22
N PHE A 71 -5.15 2.22 -12.33
CA PHE A 71 -5.80 0.98 -11.89
C PHE A 71 -6.39 0.21 -13.05
N PHE A 72 -7.12 0.89 -13.93
CA PHE A 72 -7.69 0.27 -15.12
C PHE A 72 -6.59 -0.28 -16.04
N ALA A 73 -5.53 0.50 -16.30
CA ALA A 73 -4.44 0.09 -17.18
C ALA A 73 -3.64 -1.10 -16.61
N ILE A 74 -3.28 -1.05 -15.33
CA ILE A 74 -2.55 -2.13 -14.64
C ILE A 74 -3.36 -3.42 -14.69
N GLU A 75 -4.64 -3.35 -14.34
CA GLU A 75 -5.51 -4.53 -14.31
C GLU A 75 -5.77 -5.08 -15.73
N LYS A 76 -5.88 -4.20 -16.73
CA LYS A 76 -6.00 -4.59 -18.14
C LYS A 76 -4.73 -5.27 -18.67
N PHE A 77 -3.55 -4.82 -18.26
CA PHE A 77 -2.26 -5.33 -18.73
C PHE A 77 -1.55 -6.27 -17.73
N LYS A 78 -2.26 -6.75 -16.71
CA LYS A 78 -1.68 -7.56 -15.61
C LYS A 78 -0.99 -8.86 -16.04
N ASN A 79 -1.32 -9.39 -17.23
CA ASN A 79 -0.74 -10.62 -17.78
C ASN A 79 0.47 -10.35 -18.69
N SER A 80 0.94 -9.11 -18.77
CA SER A 80 2.06 -8.69 -19.64
C SER A 80 3.10 -7.89 -18.86
N GLY A 81 4.34 -7.82 -19.36
CA GLY A 81 5.40 -6.96 -18.81
C GLY A 81 5.02 -5.47 -18.79
N ILE A 82 4.07 -5.05 -19.63
CA ILE A 82 3.48 -3.71 -19.60
C ILE A 82 2.78 -3.43 -18.26
N GLY A 83 2.11 -4.42 -17.66
CA GLY A 83 1.46 -4.27 -16.36
C GLY A 83 2.46 -3.95 -15.24
N VAL A 84 3.65 -4.56 -15.30
CA VAL A 84 4.76 -4.25 -14.39
C VAL A 84 5.24 -2.81 -14.57
N ALA A 85 5.47 -2.38 -15.81
CA ALA A 85 5.90 -1.00 -16.09
C ALA A 85 4.85 0.03 -15.63
N LEU A 86 3.57 -0.24 -15.85
CA LEU A 86 2.46 0.59 -15.38
C LEU A 86 2.39 0.64 -13.86
N LEU A 87 2.61 -0.48 -13.17
CA LEU A 87 2.68 -0.52 -11.71
C LEU A 87 3.83 0.36 -11.20
N LEU A 88 5.03 0.24 -11.79
CA LEU A 88 6.18 1.06 -11.40
C LEU A 88 5.92 2.56 -11.64
N GLY A 89 5.31 2.90 -12.79
CA GLY A 89 4.88 4.26 -13.10
C GLY A 89 3.84 4.80 -12.11
N PHE A 90 2.87 3.97 -11.71
CA PHE A 90 1.89 4.31 -10.70
C PHE A 90 2.55 4.58 -9.34
N THR A 91 3.48 3.71 -8.93
CA THR A 91 4.18 3.88 -7.65
C THR A 91 5.09 5.11 -7.63
N PHE A 92 5.68 5.49 -8.78
CA PHE A 92 6.36 6.78 -8.93
C PHE A 92 5.40 7.95 -8.74
N PHE A 93 4.24 7.91 -9.38
CA PHE A 93 3.19 8.94 -9.24
C PHE A 93 2.71 9.06 -7.79
N MET A 94 2.51 7.95 -7.10
CA MET A 94 2.16 7.93 -5.67
C MET A 94 3.28 8.53 -4.80
N GLY A 95 4.55 8.24 -5.14
CA GLY A 95 5.70 8.91 -4.54
C GLY A 95 5.66 10.43 -4.70
N LEU A 96 5.35 10.92 -5.91
CA LEU A 96 5.17 12.35 -6.16
C LEU A 96 4.03 12.94 -5.32
N MET A 97 2.93 12.23 -5.12
CA MET A 97 1.82 12.72 -4.25
C MET A 97 2.26 12.84 -2.79
N LEU A 98 3.11 11.93 -2.33
CA LEU A 98 3.65 11.90 -0.97
C LEU A 98 4.66 13.03 -0.71
N SER A 99 5.24 13.60 -1.77
CA SER A 99 6.24 14.68 -1.67
C SER A 99 5.76 15.90 -0.88
N ARG A 100 4.45 16.22 -0.92
CA ARG A 100 3.90 17.33 -0.14
C ARG A 100 3.90 17.05 1.36
N LEU A 101 3.56 15.82 1.75
CA LEU A 101 3.60 15.40 3.16
C LEU A 101 5.04 15.36 3.65
N ILE A 102 5.94 14.73 2.88
CA ILE A 102 7.37 14.63 3.20
C ILE A 102 8.03 16.01 3.26
N GLY A 103 7.78 16.86 2.26
CA GLY A 103 8.29 18.24 2.22
C GLY A 103 7.76 19.09 3.36
N GLY A 104 6.49 18.92 3.75
CA GLY A 104 5.93 19.57 4.94
C GLY A 104 6.61 19.12 6.23
N VAL A 105 6.92 17.83 6.37
CA VAL A 105 7.65 17.31 7.55
C VAL A 105 9.10 17.77 7.56
N LEU A 106 9.79 17.77 6.42
CA LEU A 106 11.18 18.25 6.30
C LEU A 106 11.30 19.77 6.49
N GLY A 107 10.31 20.53 6.05
CA GLY A 107 10.33 21.99 6.12
C GLY A 107 9.90 22.56 7.48
N ASN A 108 9.02 21.86 8.21
CA ASN A 108 8.45 22.35 9.46
C ASN A 108 9.14 21.82 10.72
N TYR A 109 9.95 20.76 10.61
CA TYR A 109 10.57 20.10 11.76
C TYR A 109 12.06 19.88 11.54
N SER A 110 12.88 20.26 12.52
CA SER A 110 14.34 20.07 12.49
C SER A 110 14.71 18.58 12.48
N ASN A 111 13.89 17.74 13.11
CA ASN A 111 14.02 16.28 13.13
C ASN A 111 13.25 15.57 11.99
N GLY A 112 12.84 16.28 10.94
CA GLY A 112 12.00 15.74 9.86
C GLY A 112 12.56 14.48 9.17
N ALA A 113 13.87 14.43 8.92
CA ALA A 113 14.51 13.25 8.32
C ALA A 113 14.41 12.01 9.24
N THR A 114 14.57 12.20 10.54
CA THR A 114 14.40 11.15 11.56
C THR A 114 12.96 10.65 11.60
N LEU A 115 11.97 11.54 11.54
CA LEU A 115 10.56 11.17 11.49
C LEU A 115 10.21 10.30 10.28
N ILE A 116 10.75 10.64 9.11
CA ILE A 116 10.56 9.85 7.88
C ILE A 116 11.21 8.46 8.03
N GLY A 117 12.43 8.40 8.57
CA GLY A 117 13.10 7.13 8.86
C GLY A 117 12.32 6.25 9.83
N MET A 118 11.76 6.84 10.91
CA MET A 118 10.91 6.14 11.86
C MET A 118 9.60 5.67 11.24
N ALA A 119 8.96 6.47 10.39
CA ALA A 119 7.77 6.06 9.66
C ALA A 119 8.06 4.87 8.74
N PHE A 120 9.17 4.90 8.01
CA PHE A 120 9.58 3.81 7.14
C PHE A 120 9.87 2.53 7.94
N GLY A 121 10.63 2.63 9.04
CA GLY A 121 10.90 1.52 9.94
C GLY A 121 9.63 0.95 10.59
N GLY A 122 8.71 1.83 11.01
CA GLY A 122 7.41 1.44 11.55
C GLY A 122 6.55 0.68 10.55
N THR A 123 6.46 1.18 9.31
CA THR A 123 5.75 0.47 8.23
C THR A 123 6.40 -0.87 7.90
N ALA A 124 7.73 -0.96 7.91
CA ALA A 124 8.43 -2.22 7.71
C ALA A 124 8.09 -3.24 8.82
N LEU A 125 8.08 -2.81 10.09
CA LEU A 125 7.67 -3.67 11.21
C LEU A 125 6.22 -4.15 11.09
N VAL A 126 5.31 -3.25 10.70
CA VAL A 126 3.91 -3.62 10.42
C VAL A 126 3.85 -4.65 9.30
N PHE A 127 4.57 -4.42 8.19
CA PHE A 127 4.61 -5.34 7.06
C PHE A 127 5.12 -6.73 7.45
N PHE A 128 6.26 -6.80 8.14
CA PHE A 128 6.81 -8.06 8.63
C PHE A 128 5.86 -8.77 9.61
N GLY A 129 5.23 -8.01 10.51
CA GLY A 129 4.22 -8.52 11.43
C GLY A 129 3.03 -9.14 10.68
N MET A 130 2.44 -8.40 9.73
CA MET A 130 1.29 -8.88 8.95
C MET A 130 1.66 -10.05 8.04
N ALA A 131 2.83 -10.03 7.41
CA ALA A 131 3.34 -11.15 6.61
C ALA A 131 3.54 -12.42 7.44
N THR A 132 4.05 -12.29 8.68
CA THR A 132 4.20 -13.40 9.61
C THR A 132 2.85 -13.94 10.07
N LEU A 133 1.89 -13.06 10.39
CA LEU A 133 0.54 -13.46 10.73
C LEU A 133 -0.16 -14.17 9.56
N ALA A 134 0.05 -13.70 8.33
CA ALA A 134 -0.55 -14.31 7.14
C ALA A 134 -0.07 -15.76 6.91
N THR A 135 1.19 -16.08 7.24
CA THR A 135 1.71 -17.45 7.10
C THR A 135 1.30 -18.36 8.26
N THR A 136 1.02 -17.81 9.44
CA THR A 136 0.69 -18.58 10.65
C THR A 136 -0.81 -18.82 10.84
N ILE A 137 -1.66 -17.89 10.41
CA ILE A 137 -3.13 -18.02 10.51
C ILE A 137 -3.63 -19.10 9.56
N LYS A 138 -4.29 -20.13 10.10
CA LYS A 138 -4.86 -21.24 9.30
C LYS A 138 -6.31 -21.03 8.88
N ARG A 139 -7.00 -20.05 9.47
CA ARG A 139 -8.41 -19.76 9.16
C ARG A 139 -8.52 -19.01 7.84
N ASP A 140 -9.64 -19.21 7.16
CA ASP A 140 -9.99 -18.41 5.98
C ASP A 140 -10.35 -16.98 6.41
N LEU A 141 -9.75 -15.99 5.74
CA LEU A 141 -9.97 -14.56 5.97
C LEU A 141 -10.85 -13.93 4.88
N SER A 142 -11.42 -14.71 3.96
CA SER A 142 -12.29 -14.22 2.87
C SER A 142 -13.42 -13.29 3.36
N GLY A 143 -13.99 -13.57 4.53
CA GLY A 143 -15.04 -12.74 5.15
C GLY A 143 -14.55 -11.37 5.67
N LEU A 144 -13.25 -11.24 5.97
CA LEU A 144 -12.65 -10.02 6.52
C LEU A 144 -12.67 -8.88 5.49
N GLY A 145 -12.46 -9.19 4.20
CA GLY A 145 -12.40 -8.18 3.14
C GLY A 145 -13.66 -7.31 3.04
N LYS A 146 -14.85 -7.88 3.30
CA LYS A 146 -16.12 -7.11 3.30
C LYS A 146 -16.16 -6.09 4.44
N TRP A 147 -15.72 -6.48 5.63
CA TRP A 147 -15.67 -5.58 6.79
C TRP A 147 -14.61 -4.50 6.63
N LEU A 148 -13.44 -4.85 6.09
CA LEU A 148 -12.39 -3.88 5.80
C LEU A 148 -12.83 -2.85 4.76
N MET A 149 -13.58 -3.26 3.74
CA MET A 149 -14.16 -2.34 2.75
C MET A 149 -15.12 -1.34 3.40
N VAL A 150 -15.99 -1.79 4.32
CA VAL A 150 -16.84 -0.89 5.12
C VAL A 150 -16.00 0.10 5.93
N GLY A 151 -14.90 -0.37 6.53
CA GLY A 151 -13.94 0.47 7.24
C GLY A 151 -13.34 1.56 6.36
N VAL A 152 -12.89 1.22 5.14
CA VAL A 152 -12.35 2.20 4.18
C VAL A 152 -13.39 3.20 3.72
N ILE A 153 -14.63 2.78 3.47
CA ILE A 153 -15.72 3.72 3.17
C ILE A 153 -15.90 4.70 4.32
N GLY A 154 -15.89 4.20 5.57
CA GLY A 154 -15.93 5.05 6.77
C GLY A 154 -14.76 6.04 6.84
N LEU A 155 -13.53 5.59 6.55
CA LEU A 155 -12.35 6.46 6.50
C LEU A 155 -12.48 7.55 5.42
N ILE A 156 -12.97 7.20 4.23
CA ILE A 156 -13.16 8.17 3.14
C ILE A 156 -14.20 9.21 3.55
N VAL A 157 -15.35 8.79 4.09
CA VAL A 157 -16.40 9.70 4.56
C VAL A 157 -15.87 10.62 5.67
N ALA A 158 -15.15 10.08 6.66
CA ALA A 158 -14.57 10.87 7.73
C ALA A 158 -13.50 11.85 7.21
N SER A 159 -12.66 11.43 6.27
CA SER A 159 -11.64 12.28 5.64
C SER A 159 -12.26 13.43 4.85
N VAL A 160 -13.32 13.14 4.09
CA VAL A 160 -14.07 14.12 3.32
C VAL A 160 -14.79 15.09 4.26
N ALA A 161 -15.48 14.61 5.29
CA ALA A 161 -16.09 15.46 6.32
C ALA A 161 -15.06 16.39 7.00
N ASN A 162 -13.85 15.89 7.26
CA ASN A 162 -12.79 16.66 7.88
C ASN A 162 -12.29 17.84 7.01
N ILE A 163 -12.57 17.87 5.70
CA ILE A 163 -12.22 19.01 4.84
C ILE A 163 -12.98 20.27 5.27
N TRP A 164 -14.25 20.14 5.67
CA TRP A 164 -15.07 21.27 6.16
C TRP A 164 -14.99 21.44 7.68
N LEU A 165 -14.91 20.35 8.43
CA LEU A 165 -14.86 20.40 9.89
C LEU A 165 -13.50 20.87 10.41
N GLN A 166 -12.42 20.55 9.68
CA GLN A 166 -11.03 20.91 10.01
C GLN A 166 -10.65 20.57 11.48
N MET A 167 -11.15 19.44 11.98
CA MET A 167 -10.98 19.04 13.38
C MET A 167 -9.69 18.25 13.56
N PRO A 168 -8.71 18.72 14.38
CA PRO A 168 -7.47 17.99 14.61
C PRO A 168 -7.70 16.59 15.21
N ALA A 169 -8.67 16.46 16.12
CA ALA A 169 -9.02 15.18 16.72
C ALA A 169 -9.56 14.16 15.69
N LEU A 170 -10.33 14.62 14.71
CA LEU A 170 -10.84 13.76 13.64
C LEU A 170 -9.71 13.30 12.72
N PHE A 171 -8.77 14.20 12.37
CA PHE A 171 -7.58 13.85 11.59
C PHE A 171 -6.72 12.77 12.27
N LEU A 172 -6.48 12.90 13.57
CA LEU A 172 -5.76 11.91 14.37
C LEU A 172 -6.49 10.57 14.39
N THR A 173 -7.80 10.59 14.63
CA THR A 173 -8.64 9.38 14.64
C THR A 173 -8.59 8.66 13.29
N VAL A 174 -8.75 9.39 12.19
CA VAL A 174 -8.65 8.85 10.83
C VAL A 174 -7.28 8.24 10.58
N SER A 175 -6.20 8.91 10.98
CA SER A 175 -4.83 8.41 10.78
C SER A 175 -4.56 7.12 11.57
N VAL A 176 -4.99 7.04 12.83
CA VAL A 176 -4.85 5.83 13.66
C VAL A 176 -5.68 4.68 13.07
N LEU A 177 -6.94 4.94 12.71
CA LEU A 177 -7.80 3.93 12.11
C LEU A 177 -7.29 3.47 10.74
N ALA A 178 -6.71 4.37 9.94
CA ALA A 178 -6.08 4.02 8.68
C ALA A 178 -4.92 3.04 8.89
N ILE A 179 -4.04 3.27 9.87
CA ILE A 179 -2.96 2.32 10.19
C ILE A 179 -3.54 0.94 10.50
N VAL A 180 -4.56 0.85 11.37
CA VAL A 180 -5.17 -0.43 11.76
C VAL A 180 -5.84 -1.12 10.57
N ILE A 181 -6.65 -0.39 9.81
CA ILE A 181 -7.43 -0.93 8.69
C ILE A 181 -6.51 -1.38 7.56
N PHE A 182 -5.52 -0.56 7.16
CA PHE A 182 -4.59 -0.94 6.10
C PHE A 182 -3.59 -2.01 6.53
N SER A 183 -3.23 -2.10 7.82
CA SER A 183 -2.50 -3.26 8.33
C SER A 183 -3.32 -4.54 8.21
N ALA A 184 -4.62 -4.47 8.51
CA ALA A 184 -5.52 -5.62 8.36
C ALA A 184 -5.77 -5.99 6.89
N PHE A 185 -5.85 -5.01 5.97
CA PHE A 185 -5.85 -5.28 4.53
C PHE A 185 -4.56 -5.96 4.08
N MET A 186 -3.40 -5.49 4.56
CA MET A 186 -2.12 -6.11 4.24
C MET A 186 -2.07 -7.58 4.66
N LEU A 187 -2.55 -7.89 5.86
CA LEU A 187 -2.72 -9.28 6.32
C LEU A 187 -3.65 -10.06 5.38
N TYR A 188 -4.82 -9.49 5.04
CA TYR A 188 -5.80 -10.10 4.16
C TYR A 188 -5.25 -10.39 2.76
N ASP A 189 -4.58 -9.41 2.14
CA ASP A 189 -4.06 -9.51 0.79
C ASP A 189 -2.85 -10.46 0.72
N ILE A 190 -1.93 -10.40 1.68
CA ILE A 190 -0.84 -11.39 1.77
C ILE A 190 -1.44 -12.79 1.96
N LYS A 191 -2.45 -12.95 2.82
CA LYS A 191 -3.10 -14.26 3.04
C LYS A 191 -3.74 -14.79 1.76
N ARG A 192 -4.40 -13.92 0.99
CA ARG A 192 -5.02 -14.27 -0.29
C ARG A 192 -4.00 -14.72 -1.33
N VAL A 193 -2.80 -14.13 -1.36
CA VAL A 193 -1.69 -14.61 -2.21
C VAL A 193 -1.18 -15.96 -1.72
N ILE A 194 -1.00 -16.15 -0.41
CA ILE A 194 -0.54 -17.41 0.19
C ILE A 194 -1.54 -18.55 -0.04
N ASP A 195 -2.83 -18.28 0.04
CA ASP A 195 -3.88 -19.28 -0.14
C ASP A 195 -4.20 -19.56 -1.61
N GLY A 196 -3.61 -18.80 -2.54
CA GLY A 196 -3.87 -18.91 -3.98
C GLY A 196 -5.19 -18.29 -4.42
N GLY A 197 -5.81 -17.44 -3.59
CA GLY A 197 -6.97 -16.63 -3.96
C GLY A 197 -6.62 -15.46 -4.88
N GLU A 198 -5.35 -15.08 -4.98
CA GLU A 198 -4.83 -14.19 -6.02
C GLU A 198 -3.72 -14.90 -6.80
N THR A 199 -3.90 -15.02 -8.11
CA THR A 199 -2.96 -15.74 -8.99
C THR A 199 -2.08 -14.81 -9.81
N ASN A 200 -2.40 -13.50 -9.82
CA ASN A 200 -1.61 -12.51 -10.53
C ASN A 200 -0.74 -11.69 -9.55
N TYR A 201 0.57 -11.79 -9.72
CA TYR A 201 1.52 -11.09 -8.86
C TYR A 201 1.48 -9.56 -9.03
N VAL A 202 1.04 -9.02 -10.18
CA VAL A 202 0.89 -7.57 -10.41
C VAL A 202 -0.30 -7.04 -9.61
N THR A 203 -1.47 -7.68 -9.70
CA THR A 203 -2.66 -7.31 -8.93
C THR A 203 -2.40 -7.46 -7.42
N ALA A 204 -1.74 -8.55 -7.01
CA ALA A 204 -1.30 -8.75 -5.63
C ALA A 204 -0.35 -7.64 -5.14
N THR A 205 0.64 -7.28 -5.96
CA THR A 205 1.60 -6.23 -5.59
C THR A 205 0.93 -4.87 -5.47
N LEU A 206 0.00 -4.55 -6.37
CA LEU A 206 -0.74 -3.30 -6.33
C LEU A 206 -1.54 -3.16 -5.02
N ALA A 207 -2.26 -4.21 -4.61
CA ALA A 207 -3.04 -4.20 -3.37
C ALA A 207 -2.14 -4.00 -2.13
N ILE A 208 -1.12 -4.85 -1.97
CA ILE A 208 -0.19 -4.79 -0.84
C ILE A 208 0.59 -3.47 -0.83
N TYR A 209 0.94 -2.93 -2.00
CA TYR A 209 1.57 -1.61 -2.11
C TYR A 209 0.68 -0.49 -1.56
N LEU A 210 -0.61 -0.49 -1.91
CA LEU A 210 -1.55 0.53 -1.40
C LEU A 210 -1.67 0.45 0.12
N ASP A 211 -1.66 -0.75 0.70
CA ASP A 211 -1.69 -0.91 2.15
C ASP A 211 -0.45 -0.33 2.81
N VAL A 212 0.74 -0.70 2.30
CA VAL A 212 2.04 -0.18 2.77
C VAL A 212 2.09 1.34 2.65
N TYR A 213 1.65 1.89 1.51
CA TYR A 213 1.60 3.32 1.26
C TYR A 213 0.73 4.05 2.28
N ASN A 214 -0.50 3.55 2.53
CA ASN A 214 -1.43 4.19 3.46
C ASN A 214 -0.97 4.08 4.92
N VAL A 215 -0.39 2.95 5.32
CA VAL A 215 0.23 2.79 6.65
C VAL A 215 1.37 3.80 6.81
N PHE A 216 2.27 3.92 5.82
CA PHE A 216 3.35 4.88 5.86
C PHE A 216 2.86 6.32 5.96
N GLN A 217 1.92 6.73 5.09
CA GLN A 217 1.38 8.09 5.09
C GLN A 217 0.75 8.44 6.45
N SER A 218 0.00 7.50 7.02
CA SER A 218 -0.69 7.69 8.30
C SER A 218 0.28 7.72 9.47
N LEU A 219 1.28 6.83 9.50
CA LEU A 219 2.35 6.83 10.50
C LEU A 219 3.16 8.12 10.44
N LEU A 220 3.58 8.55 9.25
CA LEU A 220 4.33 9.80 9.07
C LEU A 220 3.51 11.01 9.53
N SER A 221 2.20 11.02 9.25
CA SER A 221 1.30 12.10 9.70
C SER A 221 1.22 12.15 11.23
N LEU A 222 1.08 11.00 11.90
CA LEU A 222 1.05 10.94 13.36
C LEU A 222 2.39 11.32 13.99
N LEU A 223 3.51 10.78 13.46
CA LEU A 223 4.85 11.10 13.94
C LEU A 223 5.17 12.58 13.72
N GLY A 224 4.74 13.17 12.61
CA GLY A 224 4.85 14.60 12.37
C GLY A 224 4.08 15.45 13.39
N ILE A 225 2.95 14.96 13.91
CA ILE A 225 2.17 15.70 14.92
C ILE A 225 2.77 15.53 16.33
N PHE A 226 3.13 14.31 16.71
CA PHE A 226 3.51 13.98 18.10
C PHE A 226 5.01 14.03 18.36
N GLY A 227 5.83 13.77 17.35
CA GLY A 227 7.29 13.72 17.45
C GLY A 227 7.99 14.88 16.76
N GLY A 228 7.26 15.81 16.15
CA GLY A 228 7.82 16.95 15.45
C GLY A 228 8.41 18.00 16.40
N GLU A 229 9.71 18.23 16.30
CA GLU A 229 10.40 19.30 17.01
C GLU A 229 10.41 20.54 16.11
N ARG A 230 9.67 21.58 16.53
CA ARG A 230 9.67 22.90 15.86
C ARG A 230 10.82 23.72 16.44
N GLU A 231 11.58 24.37 15.57
CA GLU A 231 12.51 25.43 15.96
C GLU A 231 11.76 26.69 16.41
#